data_AF-A0A5J4UVI1-F1
#
_entry.id   AF-A0A5J4UVI1-F1
#
_cell.length_a   1.000
_cell.length_b   1.000
_cell.length_c   1.000
_cell.angle_alpha   90.00
_cell.angle_beta   90.00
_cell.angle_gamma   90.00
#
_symmetry.space_group_name_H-M   'P 1'
#
loop_
_entity.id
_entity.type
_entity.pdbx_description
1 polymer ?
#
loop_
_entity_poly.entity_id
_entity_poly.type
_entity_poly.pdbx_seq_one_letter_code
_entity_poly.pdbx_strand_id
1 'polypeptide(L)'
;MNYDQEEIPSSVNEIEAVRIAACLNEAVVKMAFLNTLTPDVLAHRDELANLVGDEITTLINEQKALEKQFEVLVQQQHALRNASNTSEMKAINKQIEEVSSKLKEKTTVLCRNLKDSPNISENILKIQTERAAIQSLIQRTIKDLNDLSYPTMAKSVGEEKEQYDKLTMAEENERKAAAEIAALKQQIAQTKAKYDKLDTLLQVSVGNKREDLKKLRASDPEVRVAEPEAAARLEAKKRINTAEENELEEQNELLRQKIETEKRIHDEFFNFLNTQDQEMKKLMTKWLLKSERDTEEINFKNNQVNQKINATEKVLDDLQGQELQKRIREEDRIETRKQEKETREVEKKVRAARREVGVLEIQHWIWEKKYAEEAAR
;
A
#
# COMPACT_ATOMS: atom_id res chain seq x y z
N MET A 1 35.65 47.89 28.39
CA MET A 1 35.66 46.90 27.30
C MET A 1 34.48 47.22 26.42
N ASN A 2 34.71 48.06 25.41
CA ASN A 2 33.75 48.25 24.33
C ASN A 2 33.72 46.93 23.56
N TYR A 3 32.60 46.21 23.65
CA TYR A 3 32.30 45.21 22.64
C TYR A 3 31.95 45.99 21.39
N ASP A 4 32.85 45.94 20.41
CA ASP A 4 32.57 46.37 19.05
C ASP A 4 31.24 45.72 18.64
N GLN A 5 30.27 46.57 18.34
CA GLN A 5 29.10 46.21 17.56
C GLN A 5 29.62 45.85 16.18
N GLU A 6 30.05 44.60 15.99
CA GLU A 6 30.13 44.02 14.66
C GLU A 6 28.72 44.16 14.07
N GLU A 7 28.61 45.01 13.05
CA GLU A 7 27.43 45.13 12.21
C GLU A 7 27.04 43.72 11.76
N ILE A 8 25.98 43.17 12.34
CA ILE A 8 25.34 41.97 11.83
C ILE A 8 24.93 42.32 10.39
N PRO A 9 25.48 41.65 9.35
CA PRO A 9 25.16 41.97 7.98
C PRO A 9 23.65 41.89 7.79
N SER A 10 23.03 43.01 7.43
CA SER A 10 21.57 43.21 7.49
C SER A 10 20.76 42.40 6.47
N SER A 11 21.40 41.53 5.71
CA SER A 11 20.77 40.58 4.79
C SER A 11 21.85 39.65 4.25
N VAL A 12 21.58 38.34 4.22
CA VAL A 12 22.43 37.39 3.49
C VAL A 12 22.44 37.83 2.01
N ASN A 13 23.63 38.14 1.48
CA ASN A 13 23.77 38.53 0.08
C ASN A 13 23.49 37.30 -0.83
N GLU A 14 23.06 37.49 -2.07
CA GLU A 14 22.71 36.39 -3.00
C GLU A 14 23.87 35.39 -3.15
N ILE A 15 25.10 35.88 -3.24
CA ILE A 15 26.31 35.05 -3.34
C ILE A 15 26.54 34.24 -2.06
N GLU A 16 26.25 34.82 -0.89
CA GLU A 16 26.39 34.15 0.40
C GLU A 16 25.30 33.09 0.58
N ALA A 17 24.06 33.39 0.17
CA ALA A 17 22.95 32.45 0.20
C ALA A 17 23.25 31.20 -0.65
N VAL A 18 23.78 31.38 -1.86
CA VAL A 18 24.19 30.27 -2.74
C VAL A 18 25.34 29.46 -2.12
N ARG A 19 26.33 30.10 -1.50
CA ARG A 19 27.44 29.41 -0.83
C ARG A 19 26.95 28.59 0.37
N ILE A 20 26.10 29.16 1.21
CA ILE A 20 25.51 28.47 2.36
C ILE A 20 24.65 27.31 1.87
N ALA A 21 23.81 27.52 0.86
CA ALA A 21 22.99 26.48 0.25
C ALA A 21 23.84 25.33 -0.33
N ALA A 22 24.99 25.63 -0.94
CA ALA A 22 25.90 24.61 -1.45
C ALA A 22 26.50 23.74 -0.32
N CYS A 23 26.97 24.35 0.78
CA CYS A 23 27.46 23.62 1.96
C CYS A 23 26.37 22.77 2.60
N LEU A 24 25.14 23.31 2.71
CA LEU A 24 24.00 22.59 3.25
C LEU A 24 23.58 21.42 2.36
N ASN A 25 23.62 21.59 1.03
CA ASN A 25 23.38 20.49 0.08
C ASN A 25 24.41 19.37 0.24
N GLU A 26 25.68 19.71 0.44
CA GLU A 26 26.72 18.73 0.72
C GLU A 26 26.43 17.96 2.02
N ALA A 27 25.97 18.65 3.07
CA ALA A 27 25.57 18.01 4.32
C ALA A 27 24.37 17.05 4.13
N VAL A 28 23.38 17.43 3.32
CA VAL A 28 22.25 16.55 2.96
C VAL A 28 22.71 15.30 2.23
N VAL A 29 23.62 15.43 1.27
CA VAL A 29 24.18 14.28 0.54
C VAL A 29 24.94 13.34 1.49
N LYS A 30 25.75 13.89 2.41
CA LYS A 30 26.45 13.09 3.44
C LYS A 30 25.48 12.37 4.37
N MET A 31 24.41 13.02 4.80
CA MET A 31 23.38 12.39 5.64
C MET A 31 22.60 11.30 4.89
N ALA A 32 22.30 11.52 3.61
CA ALA A 32 21.66 10.51 2.76
C ALA A 32 22.57 9.28 2.57
N PHE A 33 23.88 9.48 2.42
CA PHE A 33 24.85 8.40 2.40
C PHE A 33 24.84 7.61 3.72
N LEU A 34 24.82 8.27 4.87
CA LEU A 34 24.69 7.58 6.17
C LEU A 34 23.39 6.78 6.29
N ASN A 35 22.29 7.22 5.65
CA ASN A 35 21.06 6.44 5.59
C ASN A 35 21.22 5.14 4.79
N THR A 36 22.03 5.12 3.74
CA THR A 36 22.30 3.89 2.97
C THR A 36 23.08 2.85 3.77
N LEU A 37 23.88 3.29 4.76
CA LEU A 37 24.62 2.41 5.66
C LEU A 37 23.77 1.90 6.84
N THR A 38 22.63 2.53 7.13
CA THR A 38 21.86 2.18 8.34
C THR A 38 21.13 0.82 8.27
N PRO A 39 20.61 0.35 7.10
CA PRO A 39 20.07 -1.01 6.96
C PRO A 39 21.09 -2.11 7.31
N ASP A 40 22.36 -1.89 6.99
CA ASP A 40 23.47 -2.82 7.30
C ASP A 40 23.69 -2.91 8.82
N VAL A 41 23.72 -1.75 9.50
CA VAL A 41 23.82 -1.68 10.98
C VAL A 41 22.63 -2.34 11.68
N LEU A 42 21.43 -2.27 11.10
CA LEU A 42 20.24 -2.96 11.62
C LEU A 42 20.28 -4.47 11.38
N ALA A 43 20.86 -4.93 10.26
CA ALA A 43 21.06 -6.35 9.99
C ALA A 43 22.07 -6.98 10.96
N HIS A 44 23.11 -6.22 11.34
CA HIS A 44 24.12 -6.61 12.34
C HIS A 44 23.74 -6.25 13.79
N ARG A 45 22.46 -5.94 14.06
CA ARG A 45 21.97 -5.55 15.39
C ARG A 45 22.33 -6.59 16.46
N ASP A 46 22.11 -7.87 16.17
CA ASP A 46 22.32 -8.94 17.15
C ASP A 46 23.82 -9.13 17.42
N GLU A 47 24.68 -8.95 16.41
CA GLU A 47 26.14 -8.97 16.57
C GLU A 47 26.64 -7.80 17.43
N LEU A 48 26.10 -6.59 17.21
CA LEU A 48 26.42 -5.41 18.03
C LEU A 48 25.93 -5.56 19.47
N ALA A 49 24.73 -6.13 19.67
CA ALA A 49 24.20 -6.42 21.00
C ALA A 49 25.05 -7.46 21.73
N ASN A 50 25.50 -8.50 21.02
CA ASN A 50 26.40 -9.52 21.57
C ASN A 50 27.77 -8.93 21.92
N LEU A 51 28.35 -8.08 21.08
CA LEU A 51 29.63 -7.43 21.34
C LEU A 51 29.58 -6.55 22.60
N VAL A 52 28.51 -5.78 22.78
CA VAL A 52 28.29 -5.00 24.00
C VAL A 52 28.05 -5.92 25.21
N GLY A 53 27.35 -7.04 25.02
CA GLY A 53 27.17 -8.08 26.04
C GLY A 53 28.49 -8.70 26.50
N ASP A 54 29.40 -8.96 25.56
CA ASP A 54 30.73 -9.51 25.84
C ASP A 54 31.63 -8.50 26.58
N GLU A 55 31.54 -7.22 26.22
CA GLU A 55 32.22 -6.13 26.94
C GLU A 55 31.71 -5.98 28.38
N ILE A 56 30.38 -6.01 28.59
CA ILE A 56 29.78 -5.97 29.93
C ILE A 56 30.21 -7.19 30.73
N THR A 57 30.22 -8.38 30.12
CA THR A 57 30.66 -9.62 30.77
C THR A 57 32.13 -9.53 31.18
N THR A 58 32.97 -8.95 30.33
CA THR A 58 34.39 -8.71 30.62
C THR A 58 34.55 -7.75 31.80
N LEU A 59 33.82 -6.63 31.83
CA LEU A 59 33.83 -5.67 32.94
C LEU A 59 33.38 -6.30 34.27
N ILE A 60 32.35 -7.15 34.25
CA ILE A 60 31.88 -7.89 35.43
C ILE A 60 32.98 -8.83 35.95
N ASN A 61 33.68 -9.53 35.05
CA ASN A 61 34.75 -10.44 35.43
C ASN A 61 35.97 -9.69 36.01
N GLU A 62 36.34 -8.55 35.41
CA GLU A 62 37.38 -7.66 35.96
C GLU A 62 37.00 -7.12 37.34
N GLN A 63 35.75 -6.72 37.54
CA GLN A 63 35.27 -6.25 38.84
C GLN A 63 35.35 -7.36 39.89
N LYS A 64 34.85 -8.57 39.58
CA LYS A 64 34.94 -9.73 40.49
C LYS A 64 36.38 -10.10 40.84
N ALA A 65 37.31 -9.98 39.89
CA ALA A 65 38.72 -10.20 40.13
C ALA A 65 39.30 -9.17 41.13
N LEU A 66 38.92 -7.89 40.98
CA LEU A 66 39.31 -6.84 41.92
C LEU A 66 38.69 -7.02 43.30
N GLU A 67 37.42 -7.45 43.39
CA GLU A 67 36.75 -7.77 44.65
C GLU A 67 37.45 -8.91 45.40
N LYS A 68 37.83 -9.97 44.69
CA LYS A 68 38.59 -11.09 45.27
C LYS A 68 39.98 -10.65 45.75
N GLN A 69 40.68 -9.82 44.97
CA GLN A 69 41.97 -9.25 45.38
C GLN A 69 41.82 -8.38 46.64
N PHE A 70 40.77 -7.56 46.69
CA PHE A 70 40.46 -6.73 47.85
C PHE A 70 40.19 -7.59 49.09
N GLU A 71 39.38 -8.65 48.97
CA GLU A 71 39.07 -9.55 50.07
C GLU A 71 40.33 -10.23 50.64
N VAL A 72 41.20 -10.74 49.77
CA VAL A 72 42.48 -11.35 50.19
C VAL A 72 43.36 -10.34 50.94
N LEU A 73 43.48 -9.11 50.43
CA LEU A 73 44.27 -8.07 51.08
C LEU A 73 43.70 -7.66 52.45
N VAL A 74 42.37 -7.58 52.58
CA VAL A 74 41.71 -7.31 53.87
C VAL A 74 41.91 -8.46 54.86
N GLN A 75 41.85 -9.71 54.41
CA GLN A 75 42.15 -10.87 55.26
C GLN A 75 43.62 -10.87 55.73
N GLN A 76 44.56 -10.57 54.83
CA GLN A 76 45.98 -10.42 55.18
C GLN A 76 46.22 -9.27 56.16
N GLN A 77 45.55 -8.13 55.96
CA GLN A 77 45.58 -7.00 56.89
C GLN A 77 45.07 -7.40 58.28
N HIS A 78 43.97 -8.16 58.35
CA HIS A 78 43.43 -8.65 59.62
C HIS A 78 44.39 -9.62 60.33
N ALA A 79 45.03 -10.53 59.58
CA ALA A 79 46.02 -11.45 60.12
C ALA A 79 47.26 -10.73 60.67
N LEU A 80 47.71 -9.68 59.98
CA LEU A 80 48.90 -8.90 60.36
C LEU A 80 48.63 -7.86 61.46
N ARG A 81 47.36 -7.55 61.77
CA ARG A 81 46.98 -6.62 62.85
C ARG A 81 47.48 -7.06 64.23
N ASN A 82 47.67 -8.37 64.43
CA ASN A 82 48.19 -8.95 65.67
C ASN A 82 49.71 -9.18 65.63
N ALA A 83 50.37 -8.92 64.50
CA ALA A 83 51.80 -9.05 64.32
C ALA A 83 52.49 -7.68 64.44
N SER A 84 53.68 -7.61 65.04
CA SER A 84 54.45 -6.37 65.26
C SER A 84 55.06 -5.76 63.98
N ASN A 85 54.59 -6.14 62.77
CA ASN A 85 55.24 -5.82 61.50
C ASN A 85 54.63 -4.58 60.82
N THR A 86 54.97 -3.40 61.34
CA THR A 86 54.40 -2.10 60.92
C THR A 86 54.70 -1.71 59.47
N SER A 87 55.80 -2.21 58.88
CA SER A 87 56.16 -1.91 57.48
C SER A 87 55.29 -2.65 56.47
N GLU A 88 55.06 -3.95 56.68
CA GLU A 88 54.19 -4.78 55.83
C GLU A 88 52.73 -4.33 55.91
N MET A 89 52.27 -3.92 57.10
CA MET A 89 50.92 -3.38 57.27
C MET A 89 50.70 -2.08 56.48
N LYS A 90 51.70 -1.20 56.38
CA LYS A 90 51.62 0.01 55.55
C LYS A 90 51.57 -0.30 54.06
N ALA A 91 52.35 -1.30 53.60
CA ALA A 91 52.33 -1.73 52.20
C ALA A 91 50.97 -2.32 51.79
N ILE A 92 50.37 -3.15 52.65
CA ILE A 92 49.04 -3.72 52.42
C ILE A 92 47.97 -2.63 52.43
N ASN A 93 48.02 -1.68 53.35
CA ASN A 93 47.07 -0.55 53.36
C ASN A 93 47.11 0.24 52.06
N LYS A 94 48.30 0.50 51.50
CA LYS A 94 48.46 1.17 50.21
C LYS A 94 47.86 0.35 49.06
N GLN A 95 48.09 -0.97 49.04
CA GLN A 95 47.49 -1.86 48.03
C GLN A 95 45.96 -1.93 48.15
N ILE A 96 45.42 -1.93 49.37
CA ILE A 96 43.98 -1.86 49.63
C ILE A 96 43.39 -0.56 49.08
N GLU A 97 44.04 0.59 49.30
CA GLU A 97 43.61 1.88 48.76
C GLU A 97 43.63 1.90 47.23
N GLU A 98 44.69 1.38 46.61
CA GLU A 98 44.83 1.29 45.16
C GLU A 98 43.75 0.38 44.52
N VAL A 99 43.53 -0.81 45.09
CA VAL A 99 42.48 -1.74 44.63
C VAL A 99 41.09 -1.15 44.88
N SER A 100 40.86 -0.46 45.99
CA SER A 100 39.59 0.24 46.27
C SER A 100 39.31 1.33 45.24
N SER A 101 40.32 2.11 44.85
CA SER A 101 40.16 3.16 43.85
C SER A 101 39.82 2.56 42.49
N LYS A 102 40.53 1.51 42.07
CA LYS A 102 40.26 0.78 40.82
C LYS A 102 38.88 0.12 40.83
N LEU A 103 38.46 -0.44 41.96
CA LEU A 103 37.15 -1.04 42.11
C LEU A 103 36.06 0.02 41.94
N LYS A 104 36.18 1.18 42.59
CA LYS A 104 35.23 2.30 42.42
C LYS A 104 35.15 2.78 40.98
N GLU A 105 36.28 2.93 40.30
CA GLU A 105 36.33 3.32 38.90
C GLU A 105 35.62 2.30 38.01
N LYS A 106 35.95 1.01 38.14
CA LYS A 106 35.36 -0.07 37.35
C LYS A 106 33.88 -0.26 37.64
N THR A 107 33.45 -0.14 38.89
CA THR A 107 32.03 -0.15 39.26
C THR A 107 31.29 1.06 38.67
N THR A 108 31.91 2.24 38.61
CA THR A 108 31.31 3.43 37.96
C THR A 108 31.13 3.21 36.46
N VAL A 109 32.14 2.66 35.79
CA VAL A 109 32.07 2.31 34.36
C VAL A 109 31.00 1.23 34.10
N LEU A 110 30.95 0.17 34.91
CA LEU A 110 29.93 -0.87 34.80
C LEU A 110 28.52 -0.31 35.03
N CYS A 111 28.31 0.49 36.07
CA CYS A 111 27.02 1.12 36.34
C CYS A 111 26.57 2.04 35.20
N ARG A 112 27.50 2.76 34.55
CA ARG A 112 27.20 3.57 33.36
C ARG A 112 26.76 2.68 32.20
N ASN A 113 27.53 1.65 31.87
CA ASN A 113 27.22 0.72 30.76
C ASN A 113 25.93 -0.10 31.00
N LEU A 114 25.60 -0.42 32.26
CA LEU A 114 24.32 -1.06 32.61
C LEU A 114 23.14 -0.08 32.61
N LYS A 115 23.36 1.18 33.00
CA LYS A 115 22.31 2.23 33.01
C LYS A 115 21.98 2.69 31.59
N ASP A 116 22.99 2.75 30.73
CA ASP A 116 22.85 3.02 29.30
C ASP A 116 22.37 1.77 28.54
N SER A 117 21.65 0.85 29.22
CA SER A 117 21.16 -0.43 28.69
C SER A 117 20.61 -0.23 27.27
N PRO A 118 21.29 -0.79 26.26
CA PRO A 118 21.20 -0.27 24.93
C PRO A 118 20.07 -1.01 24.25
N ASN A 119 18.89 -0.39 24.19
CA ASN A 119 18.01 -0.69 23.09
C ASN A 119 18.67 -0.10 21.83
N ILE A 120 19.71 -0.78 21.34
CA ILE A 120 20.52 -0.37 20.18
C ILE A 120 19.59 -0.07 19.01
N SER A 121 18.51 -0.85 18.87
CA SER A 121 17.49 -0.60 17.87
C SER A 121 16.68 0.66 18.09
N GLU A 122 16.25 0.96 19.30
CA GLU A 122 15.53 2.21 19.60
C GLU A 122 16.45 3.42 19.44
N ASN A 123 17.72 3.32 19.83
CA ASN A 123 18.72 4.36 19.60
C ASN A 123 18.99 4.57 18.12
N ILE A 124 19.14 3.49 17.33
CA ILE A 124 19.30 3.58 15.86
C ILE A 124 18.04 4.20 15.23
N LEU A 125 16.85 3.77 15.65
CA LEU A 125 15.57 4.29 15.15
C LEU A 125 15.40 5.77 15.48
N LYS A 126 15.78 6.18 16.69
CA LYS A 126 15.80 7.59 17.12
C LYS A 126 16.77 8.40 16.26
N ILE A 127 18.00 7.90 16.07
CA ILE A 127 19.01 8.54 15.20
C ILE A 127 18.48 8.68 13.77
N GLN A 128 17.81 7.66 13.22
CA GLN A 128 17.19 7.74 11.89
C GLN A 128 16.10 8.82 11.83
N THR A 129 15.25 8.87 12.85
CA THR A 129 14.14 9.82 12.93
C THR A 129 14.66 11.27 13.03
N GLU A 130 15.63 11.51 13.92
CA GLU A 130 16.27 12.81 14.10
C GLU A 130 17.04 13.22 12.84
N ARG A 131 17.78 12.30 12.21
CA ARG A 131 18.50 12.57 10.96
C ARG A 131 17.55 12.94 9.83
N ALA A 132 16.40 12.26 9.71
CA ALA A 132 15.38 12.60 8.72
C ALA A 132 14.77 13.99 8.99
N ALA A 133 14.53 14.33 10.27
CA ALA A 133 14.04 15.65 10.66
C ALA A 133 15.04 16.76 10.32
N ILE A 134 16.32 16.57 10.65
CA ILE A 134 17.41 17.51 10.32
C ILE A 134 17.57 17.64 8.81
N GLN A 135 17.52 16.53 8.06
CA GLN A 135 17.60 16.56 6.60
C GLN A 135 16.44 17.38 6.00
N SER A 136 15.22 17.20 6.50
CA SER A 136 14.06 18.00 6.06
C SER A 136 14.24 19.49 6.39
N LEU A 137 14.73 19.81 7.60
CA LEU A 137 14.99 21.19 8.01
C LEU A 137 16.04 21.85 7.12
N ILE A 138 17.14 21.16 6.84
CA ILE A 138 18.21 21.67 5.97
C ILE A 138 17.69 21.85 4.54
N GLN A 139 16.92 20.90 4.00
CA GLN A 139 16.31 21.04 2.67
C GLN A 139 15.36 22.23 2.57
N ARG A 140 14.54 22.47 3.60
CA ARG A 140 13.68 23.66 3.68
C ARG A 140 14.51 24.95 3.75
N THR A 141 15.58 24.95 4.53
CA THR A 141 16.50 26.09 4.67
C THR A 141 17.20 26.40 3.35
N ILE A 142 17.62 25.38 2.60
CA ILE A 142 18.19 25.54 1.25
C ILE A 142 17.18 26.21 0.31
N LYS A 143 15.91 25.78 0.38
CA LYS A 143 14.84 26.38 -0.42
C LYS A 143 14.63 27.85 -0.07
N ASP A 144 14.51 28.17 1.22
CA ASP A 144 14.35 29.53 1.71
C ASP A 144 15.56 30.43 1.31
N LEU A 145 16.79 29.90 1.37
CA LEU A 145 17.99 30.60 0.92
C LEU A 145 18.01 30.86 -0.59
N ASN A 146 17.55 29.90 -1.40
CA ASN A 146 17.46 30.07 -2.86
C ASN A 146 16.36 31.08 -3.24
N ASP A 147 15.27 31.12 -2.48
CA ASP A 147 14.15 32.04 -2.69
C ASP A 147 14.41 33.45 -2.09
N LEU A 148 15.55 33.63 -1.38
CA LEU A 148 15.92 34.84 -0.62
C LEU A 148 14.78 35.35 0.28
N SER A 149 13.98 34.42 0.78
CA SER A 149 12.74 34.66 1.50
C SER A 149 12.51 33.52 2.49
N TYR A 150 11.63 33.72 3.46
CA TYR A 150 11.38 32.74 4.53
C TYR A 150 9.95 32.19 4.51
N PRO A 151 9.44 31.66 3.37
CA PRO A 151 8.08 31.17 3.28
C PRO A 151 7.83 29.96 4.19
N THR A 152 8.85 29.12 4.42
CA THR A 152 8.73 27.97 5.33
C THR A 152 8.57 28.42 6.77
N MET A 153 9.36 29.41 7.21
CA MET A 153 9.23 29.98 8.56
C MET A 153 7.87 30.66 8.76
N ALA A 154 7.43 31.47 7.79
CA ALA A 154 6.11 32.11 7.84
C ALA A 154 4.97 31.08 7.95
N LYS A 155 5.06 29.98 7.19
CA LYS A 155 4.11 28.86 7.29
C LYS A 155 4.15 28.18 8.66
N SER A 156 5.34 27.86 9.17
CA SER A 156 5.51 27.21 10.48
C SER A 156 4.95 28.06 11.61
N VAL A 157 5.21 29.37 11.61
CA VAL A 157 4.66 30.31 12.60
C VAL A 157 3.14 30.40 12.48
N GLY A 158 2.60 30.37 11.26
CA GLY A 158 1.15 30.33 11.02
C GLY A 158 0.50 29.07 11.59
N GLU A 159 1.10 27.90 11.35
CA GLU A 159 0.62 26.62 11.88
C GLU A 159 0.70 26.56 13.41
N GLU A 160 1.80 27.03 14.00
CA GLU A 160 1.98 27.09 15.45
C GLU A 160 0.99 28.05 16.11
N LYS A 161 0.73 29.21 15.49
CA LYS A 161 -0.29 30.14 15.93
C LYS A 161 -1.69 29.51 15.89
N GLU A 162 -2.03 28.81 14.81
CA GLU A 162 -3.32 28.11 14.71
C GLU A 162 -3.47 27.03 15.79
N GLN A 163 -2.40 26.30 16.10
CA GLN A 163 -2.38 25.32 17.19
C GLN A 163 -2.55 26.00 18.56
N TYR A 164 -1.88 27.13 18.78
CA TYR A 164 -2.01 27.91 19.99
C TYR A 164 -3.43 28.46 20.19
N ASP A 165 -4.06 28.96 19.13
CA ASP A 165 -5.43 29.44 19.14
C ASP A 165 -6.41 28.29 19.48
N LYS A 166 -6.21 27.10 18.88
CA LYS A 166 -6.99 25.89 19.20
C LYS A 166 -6.85 25.47 20.66
N LEU A 167 -5.64 25.48 21.20
CA LEU A 167 -5.38 25.16 22.60
C LEU A 167 -6.10 26.15 23.52
N THR A 168 -5.99 27.43 23.24
CA THR A 168 -6.63 28.49 24.02
C THR A 168 -8.16 28.34 24.01
N MET A 169 -8.77 28.03 22.85
CA MET A 169 -10.20 27.73 22.76
C MET A 169 -10.59 26.47 23.55
N ALA A 170 -9.75 25.43 23.52
CA ALA A 170 -9.98 24.21 24.29
C ALA A 170 -9.94 24.47 25.80
N GLU A 171 -8.96 25.24 26.28
CA GLU A 171 -8.85 25.66 27.69
C GLU A 171 -10.08 26.45 28.14
N GLU A 172 -10.56 27.38 27.31
CA GLU A 172 -11.76 28.16 27.63
C GLU A 172 -13.01 27.27 27.71
N ASN A 173 -13.15 26.33 26.77
CA ASN A 173 -14.25 25.38 26.75
C ASN A 173 -14.20 24.41 27.94
N GLU A 174 -13.03 23.92 28.31
CA GLU A 174 -12.83 23.08 29.50
C GLU A 174 -13.23 23.84 30.76
N ARG A 175 -12.82 25.10 30.88
CA ARG A 175 -13.21 25.96 32.01
C ARG A 175 -14.72 26.15 32.10
N LYS A 176 -15.40 26.37 30.97
CA LYS A 176 -16.87 26.49 30.92
C LYS A 176 -17.54 25.17 31.33
N ALA A 177 -17.10 24.05 30.75
CA ALA A 177 -17.63 22.73 31.08
C ALA A 177 -17.42 22.37 32.56
N ALA A 178 -16.25 22.69 33.13
CA ALA A 178 -15.97 22.47 34.55
C ALA A 178 -16.91 23.28 35.45
N ALA A 179 -17.19 24.54 35.09
CA ALA A 179 -18.13 25.38 35.81
C ALA A 179 -19.57 24.82 35.73
N GLU A 180 -20.00 24.35 34.56
CA GLU A 180 -21.30 23.70 34.36
C GLU A 180 -21.43 22.40 35.17
N ILE A 181 -20.39 21.56 35.17
CA ILE A 181 -20.34 20.33 35.97
C ILE A 181 -20.47 20.65 37.46
N ALA A 182 -19.78 21.70 37.95
CA ALA A 182 -19.88 22.12 39.35
C ALA A 182 -21.31 22.58 39.69
N ALA A 183 -21.95 23.37 38.82
CA ALA A 183 -23.33 23.82 38.99
C ALA A 183 -24.32 22.65 38.99
N LEU A 184 -24.18 21.70 38.05
CA LEU A 184 -25.01 20.50 37.98
C LEU A 184 -24.84 19.60 39.20
N LYS A 185 -23.60 19.39 39.67
CA LYS A 185 -23.34 18.65 40.91
C LYS A 185 -24.03 19.30 42.11
N GLN A 186 -24.01 20.63 42.20
CA GLN A 186 -24.72 21.36 43.25
C GLN A 186 -26.24 21.16 43.14
N GLN A 187 -26.81 21.25 41.94
CA GLN A 187 -28.24 21.02 41.72
C GLN A 187 -28.65 19.58 42.06
N ILE A 188 -27.84 18.59 41.71
CA ILE A 188 -28.07 17.17 42.08
C ILE A 188 -28.05 17.01 43.59
N ALA A 189 -27.07 17.59 44.29
CA ALA A 189 -26.97 17.51 45.74
C ALA A 189 -28.19 18.15 46.42
N GLN A 190 -28.62 19.34 45.95
CA GLN A 190 -29.83 20.00 46.46
C GLN A 190 -31.09 19.16 46.20
N THR A 191 -31.20 18.55 45.02
CA THR A 191 -32.34 17.73 44.64
C THR A 191 -32.40 16.46 45.47
N LYS A 192 -31.28 15.75 45.66
CA LYS A 192 -31.18 14.61 46.57
C LYS A 192 -31.61 14.97 47.98
N ALA A 193 -31.09 16.07 48.53
CA ALA A 193 -31.48 16.54 49.86
C ALA A 193 -32.99 16.86 49.98
N LYS A 194 -33.64 17.32 48.91
CA LYS A 194 -35.10 17.49 48.89
C LYS A 194 -35.84 16.14 48.87
N TYR A 195 -35.37 15.19 48.08
CA TYR A 195 -35.95 13.85 48.03
C TYR A 195 -35.76 13.08 49.34
N ASP A 196 -34.61 13.18 50.00
CA ASP A 196 -34.38 12.52 51.30
C ASP A 196 -35.33 13.08 52.37
N LYS A 197 -35.58 14.40 52.34
CA LYS A 197 -36.60 15.03 53.20
C LYS A 197 -38.01 14.55 52.88
N LEU A 198 -38.33 14.38 51.60
CA LEU A 198 -39.63 13.87 51.19
C LEU A 198 -39.80 12.39 51.58
N ASP A 199 -38.78 11.57 51.40
CA ASP A 199 -38.79 10.15 51.77
C ASP A 199 -38.97 9.97 53.27
N THR A 200 -38.24 10.73 54.09
CA THR A 200 -38.43 10.71 55.55
C THR A 200 -39.85 11.11 55.95
N LEU A 201 -40.44 12.13 55.32
CA LEU A 201 -41.85 12.51 55.55
C LEU A 201 -42.82 11.40 55.10
N LEU A 202 -42.58 10.77 53.95
CA LEU A 202 -43.39 9.67 53.45
C LEU A 202 -43.27 8.43 54.35
N GLN A 203 -42.08 8.09 54.83
CA GLN A 203 -41.88 6.98 55.77
C GLN A 203 -42.65 7.21 57.07
N VAL A 204 -42.63 8.43 57.61
CA VAL A 204 -43.45 8.79 58.78
C VAL A 204 -44.94 8.65 58.46
N SER A 205 -45.40 9.14 57.31
CA SER A 205 -46.80 9.02 56.88
C SER A 205 -47.23 7.56 56.70
N VAL A 206 -46.39 6.72 56.08
CA VAL A 206 -46.63 5.29 55.92
C VAL A 206 -46.64 4.58 57.26
N GLY A 207 -45.73 4.94 58.18
CA GLY A 207 -45.73 4.44 59.55
C GLY A 207 -47.04 4.74 60.26
N ASN A 208 -47.49 5.99 60.21
CA ASN A 208 -48.77 6.40 60.80
C ASN A 208 -49.95 5.64 60.17
N LYS A 209 -50.00 5.53 58.83
CA LYS A 209 -51.06 4.77 58.15
C LYS A 209 -51.02 3.28 58.48
N ARG A 210 -49.85 2.68 58.66
CA ARG A 210 -49.72 1.28 59.12
C ARG A 210 -50.24 1.10 60.54
N GLU A 211 -49.93 2.04 61.43
CA GLU A 211 -50.46 2.08 62.80
C GLU A 211 -52.00 2.16 62.78
N ASP A 212 -52.55 3.05 61.96
CA ASP A 212 -54.00 3.24 61.79
C ASP A 212 -54.67 2.01 61.19
N LEU A 213 -54.07 1.37 60.18
CA LEU A 213 -54.56 0.11 59.62
C LEU A 213 -54.50 -1.03 60.65
N LYS A 214 -53.46 -1.09 61.48
CA LYS A 214 -53.36 -2.09 62.56
C LYS A 214 -54.47 -1.89 63.59
N LYS A 215 -54.77 -0.63 63.94
CA LYS A 215 -55.91 -0.28 64.82
C LYS A 215 -57.24 -0.66 64.18
N LEU A 216 -57.45 -0.30 62.91
CA LEU A 216 -58.68 -0.62 62.17
C LEU A 216 -58.89 -2.13 62.06
N ARG A 217 -57.83 -2.90 61.75
CA ARG A 217 -57.84 -4.36 61.71
C ARG A 217 -58.15 -5.00 63.08
N ALA A 218 -57.77 -4.34 64.17
CA ALA A 218 -58.08 -4.79 65.53
C ALA A 218 -59.50 -4.42 65.96
N SER A 219 -60.04 -3.29 65.49
CA SER A 219 -61.37 -2.79 65.85
C SER A 219 -62.50 -3.31 64.97
N ASP A 220 -62.23 -3.59 63.70
CA ASP A 220 -63.25 -3.89 62.69
C ASP A 220 -63.28 -5.38 62.32
N PRO A 221 -64.34 -6.12 62.67
CA PRO A 221 -64.47 -7.53 62.35
C PRO A 221 -64.67 -7.80 60.84
N GLU A 222 -65.21 -6.85 60.05
CA GLU A 222 -65.38 -7.04 58.60
C GLU A 222 -64.02 -7.09 57.87
N VAL A 223 -63.07 -6.24 58.27
CA VAL A 223 -61.71 -6.21 57.70
C VAL A 223 -60.97 -7.54 57.95
N ARG A 224 -61.16 -8.14 59.12
CA ARG A 224 -60.55 -9.44 59.48
C ARG A 224 -61.04 -10.61 58.63
N VAL A 225 -62.27 -10.53 58.10
CA VAL A 225 -62.85 -11.57 57.26
C VAL A 225 -62.54 -11.31 55.78
N ALA A 226 -62.52 -10.03 55.35
CA ALA A 226 -62.25 -9.66 53.97
C ALA A 226 -60.78 -9.89 53.53
N GLU A 227 -59.81 -9.75 54.43
CA GLU A 227 -58.38 -9.96 54.13
C GLU A 227 -58.02 -11.38 53.66
N PRO A 228 -58.39 -12.47 54.37
CA PRO A 228 -58.11 -13.82 53.90
C PRO A 228 -58.83 -14.15 52.60
N GLU A 229 -60.03 -13.61 52.35
CA GLU A 229 -60.72 -13.75 51.07
C GLU A 229 -59.97 -13.04 49.93
N ALA A 230 -59.50 -11.81 50.15
CA ALA A 230 -58.70 -11.07 49.19
C ALA A 230 -57.34 -11.74 48.93
N ALA A 231 -56.70 -12.28 49.97
CA ALA A 231 -55.46 -13.03 49.86
C ALA A 231 -55.65 -14.31 49.05
N ALA A 232 -56.71 -15.07 49.30
CA ALA A 232 -57.06 -16.27 48.53
C ALA A 232 -57.36 -15.93 47.06
N ARG A 233 -58.06 -14.82 46.78
CA ARG A 233 -58.29 -14.34 45.41
C ARG A 233 -56.99 -13.95 44.70
N LEU A 234 -56.08 -13.26 45.40
CA LEU A 234 -54.79 -12.89 44.85
C LEU A 234 -53.93 -14.13 44.55
N GLU A 235 -53.92 -15.11 45.45
CA GLU A 235 -53.17 -16.35 45.26
C GLU A 235 -53.74 -17.18 44.11
N ALA A 236 -55.07 -17.26 43.98
CA ALA A 236 -55.72 -17.88 42.84
C ALA A 236 -55.35 -17.16 41.53
N LYS A 237 -55.38 -15.83 41.50
CA LYS A 237 -55.00 -15.06 40.30
C LYS A 237 -53.52 -15.21 39.96
N LYS A 238 -52.63 -15.26 40.97
CA LYS A 238 -51.21 -15.56 40.77
C LYS A 238 -51.00 -16.92 40.12
N ARG A 239 -51.68 -17.96 40.59
CA ARG A 239 -51.60 -19.32 40.01
C ARG A 239 -52.04 -19.36 38.55
N ILE A 240 -53.11 -18.62 38.21
CA ILE A 240 -53.58 -18.50 36.82
C ILE A 240 -52.52 -17.79 35.96
N ASN A 241 -52.02 -16.64 36.41
CA ASN A 241 -51.02 -15.89 35.66
C ASN A 241 -49.73 -16.70 35.47
N THR A 242 -49.26 -17.44 36.48
CA THR A 242 -48.07 -18.30 36.34
C THR A 242 -48.30 -19.45 35.35
N ALA A 243 -49.53 -19.97 35.25
CA ALA A 243 -49.85 -20.99 34.25
C ALA A 243 -49.85 -20.40 32.83
N GLU A 244 -50.41 -19.19 32.66
CA GLU A 244 -50.36 -18.44 31.40
C GLU A 244 -48.92 -18.09 30.99
N GLU A 245 -48.07 -17.67 31.94
CA GLU A 245 -46.65 -17.40 31.70
C GLU A 245 -45.90 -18.66 31.21
N ASN A 246 -46.10 -19.80 31.88
CA ASN A 246 -45.48 -21.06 31.48
C ASN A 246 -45.94 -21.52 30.08
N GLU A 247 -47.23 -21.37 29.76
CA GLU A 247 -47.74 -21.72 28.42
C GLU A 247 -47.12 -20.84 27.33
N LEU A 248 -46.97 -19.54 27.59
CA LEU A 248 -46.30 -18.63 26.66
C LEU A 248 -44.80 -18.94 26.52
N GLU A 249 -44.12 -19.36 27.59
CA GLU A 249 -42.73 -19.81 27.53
C GLU A 249 -42.58 -21.08 26.68
N GLU A 250 -43.45 -22.07 26.84
CA GLU A 250 -43.46 -23.28 26.00
C GLU A 250 -43.69 -22.93 24.52
N GLN A 251 -44.61 -22.02 24.23
CA GLN A 251 -44.84 -21.53 22.86
C GLN A 251 -43.61 -20.79 22.30
N ASN A 252 -42.93 -19.99 23.12
CA ASN A 252 -41.71 -19.29 22.72
C ASN A 252 -40.60 -20.28 22.35
N GLU A 253 -40.43 -21.33 23.17
CA GLU A 253 -39.44 -22.37 22.94
C GLU A 253 -39.74 -23.16 21.67
N LEU A 254 -41.01 -23.53 21.43
CA LEU A 254 -41.41 -24.18 20.19
C LEU A 254 -41.13 -23.32 18.95
N LEU A 255 -41.40 -22.02 19.03
CA LEU A 255 -41.09 -21.07 17.94
C LEU A 255 -39.59 -20.94 17.71
N ARG A 256 -38.78 -20.92 18.77
CA ARG A 256 -37.31 -20.91 18.67
C ARG A 256 -36.80 -22.16 17.96
N GLN A 257 -37.32 -23.33 18.30
CA GLN A 257 -36.97 -24.58 17.63
C GLN A 257 -37.35 -24.55 16.15
N LYS A 258 -38.53 -24.02 15.80
CA LYS A 258 -38.94 -23.85 14.40
C LYS A 258 -38.00 -22.93 13.62
N ILE A 259 -37.66 -21.77 14.19
CA ILE A 259 -36.70 -20.83 13.57
C ILE A 259 -35.35 -21.51 13.34
N GLU A 260 -34.86 -22.28 14.30
CA GLU A 260 -33.59 -22.98 14.16
C GLU A 260 -33.62 -24.05 13.06
N THR A 261 -34.71 -24.83 13.00
CA THR A 261 -34.90 -25.79 11.90
C THR A 261 -34.97 -25.11 10.54
N GLU A 262 -35.63 -23.96 10.44
CA GLU A 262 -35.74 -23.19 9.20
C GLU A 262 -34.39 -22.62 8.78
N LYS A 263 -33.60 -22.08 9.70
CA LYS A 263 -32.23 -21.64 9.44
C LYS A 263 -31.35 -22.77 8.91
N ARG A 264 -31.37 -23.93 9.57
CA ARG A 264 -30.60 -25.10 9.14
C ARG A 264 -30.99 -25.53 7.72
N ILE A 265 -32.29 -25.61 7.45
CA ILE A 265 -32.81 -25.98 6.13
C ILE A 265 -32.40 -24.92 5.09
N HIS A 266 -32.49 -23.63 5.44
CA HIS A 266 -32.06 -22.53 4.57
C HIS A 266 -30.57 -22.62 4.22
N ASP A 267 -29.71 -22.87 5.20
CA ASP A 267 -28.27 -23.02 4.99
C ASP A 267 -27.96 -24.24 4.10
N GLU A 268 -28.65 -25.37 4.32
CA GLU A 268 -28.54 -26.56 3.47
C GLU A 268 -28.94 -26.24 2.01
N PHE A 269 -30.07 -25.56 1.80
CA PHE A 269 -30.52 -25.14 0.48
C PHE A 269 -29.56 -24.14 -0.18
N PHE A 270 -29.08 -23.15 0.59
CA PHE A 270 -28.15 -22.14 0.09
C PHE A 270 -26.84 -22.78 -0.35
N ASN A 271 -26.28 -23.66 0.47
CA ASN A 271 -25.04 -24.38 0.14
C ASN A 271 -25.21 -25.27 -1.10
N PHE A 272 -26.35 -25.97 -1.22
CA PHE A 272 -26.66 -26.76 -2.40
C PHE A 272 -26.72 -25.89 -3.67
N LEU A 273 -27.48 -24.79 -3.63
CA LEU A 273 -27.61 -23.87 -4.76
C LEU A 273 -26.29 -23.21 -5.14
N ASN A 274 -25.49 -22.80 -4.16
CA ASN A 274 -24.17 -22.21 -4.40
C ASN A 274 -23.20 -23.23 -5.03
N THR A 275 -23.27 -24.50 -4.61
CA THR A 275 -22.47 -25.57 -5.22
C THR A 275 -22.88 -25.79 -6.68
N GLN A 276 -24.19 -25.84 -6.95
CA GLN A 276 -24.72 -25.96 -8.31
C GLN A 276 -24.33 -24.75 -9.19
N ASP A 277 -24.41 -23.52 -8.68
CA ASP A 277 -23.96 -22.32 -9.39
C ASP A 277 -22.46 -22.38 -9.73
N GLN A 278 -21.62 -22.84 -8.80
CA GLN A 278 -20.19 -23.02 -9.06
C GLN A 278 -19.92 -24.10 -10.11
N GLU A 279 -20.65 -25.22 -10.09
CA GLU A 279 -20.56 -26.26 -11.13
C GLU A 279 -20.97 -25.72 -12.50
N MET A 280 -22.07 -24.98 -12.55
CA MET A 280 -22.54 -24.32 -13.79
C MET A 280 -21.53 -23.30 -14.31
N LYS A 281 -20.92 -22.49 -13.45
CA LYS A 281 -19.83 -21.58 -13.81
C LYS A 281 -18.62 -22.31 -14.37
N LYS A 282 -18.20 -23.43 -13.77
CA LYS A 282 -17.10 -24.27 -14.27
C LYS A 282 -17.42 -24.89 -15.64
N LEU A 283 -18.66 -25.33 -15.85
CA LEU A 283 -19.10 -25.83 -17.15
C LEU A 283 -19.11 -24.70 -18.18
N MET A 284 -19.62 -23.52 -17.82
CA MET A 284 -19.65 -22.36 -18.70
C MET A 284 -18.25 -21.93 -19.13
N THR A 285 -17.28 -21.85 -18.20
CA THR A 285 -15.88 -21.53 -18.54
C THR A 285 -15.24 -22.60 -19.40
N LYS A 286 -15.50 -23.90 -19.13
CA LYS A 286 -15.01 -25.00 -19.96
C LYS A 286 -15.54 -24.90 -21.40
N TRP A 287 -16.82 -24.57 -21.58
CA TRP A 287 -17.43 -24.42 -22.90
C TRP A 287 -16.96 -23.15 -23.62
N LEU A 288 -16.78 -22.04 -22.92
CA LEU A 288 -16.16 -20.82 -23.45
C LEU A 288 -14.76 -21.10 -23.99
N LEU A 289 -13.88 -21.69 -23.17
CA LEU A 289 -12.51 -22.04 -23.57
C LEU A 289 -12.47 -23.02 -24.74
N LYS A 290 -13.39 -23.98 -24.77
CA LYS A 290 -13.53 -24.90 -25.90
C LYS A 290 -13.94 -24.15 -27.17
N SER A 291 -14.95 -23.29 -27.08
CA SER A 291 -15.42 -22.49 -28.21
C SER A 291 -14.34 -21.57 -28.76
N GLU A 292 -13.57 -20.91 -27.89
CA GLU A 292 -12.43 -20.07 -28.28
C GLU A 292 -11.39 -20.89 -29.04
N ARG A 293 -11.00 -22.05 -28.49
CA ARG A 293 -10.04 -22.96 -29.13
C ARG A 293 -10.52 -23.47 -30.48
N ASP A 294 -11.78 -23.90 -30.56
CA ASP A 294 -12.38 -24.39 -31.80
C ASP A 294 -12.43 -23.25 -32.85
N THR A 295 -12.71 -22.01 -32.42
CA THR A 295 -12.71 -20.83 -33.31
C THR A 295 -11.30 -20.50 -33.80
N GLU A 296 -10.29 -20.55 -32.94
CA GLU A 296 -8.89 -20.38 -33.32
C GLU A 296 -8.44 -21.44 -34.32
N GLU A 297 -8.80 -22.71 -34.11
CA GLU A 297 -8.47 -23.80 -35.01
C GLU A 297 -9.13 -23.64 -36.38
N ILE A 298 -10.41 -23.25 -36.41
CA ILE A 298 -11.14 -22.95 -37.65
C ILE A 298 -10.49 -21.75 -38.37
N ASN A 299 -10.16 -20.67 -37.66
CA ASN A 299 -9.50 -19.50 -38.23
C ASN A 299 -8.12 -19.86 -38.81
N PHE A 300 -7.36 -20.71 -38.12
CA PHE A 300 -6.08 -21.20 -38.62
C PHE A 300 -6.25 -22.03 -39.90
N LYS A 301 -7.24 -22.93 -39.95
CA LYS A 301 -7.59 -23.72 -41.14
C LYS A 301 -8.04 -22.82 -42.30
N ASN A 302 -8.91 -21.84 -42.03
CA ASN A 302 -9.35 -20.86 -43.04
C ASN A 302 -8.17 -20.05 -43.58
N ASN A 303 -7.24 -19.61 -42.73
CA ASN A 303 -6.05 -18.90 -43.16
C ASN A 303 -5.16 -19.76 -44.06
N GLN A 304 -4.96 -21.04 -43.74
CA GLN A 304 -4.23 -21.96 -44.61
C GLN A 304 -4.92 -22.17 -45.97
N VAL A 305 -6.25 -22.32 -45.97
CA VAL A 305 -7.02 -22.46 -47.22
C VAL A 305 -6.91 -21.19 -48.05
N ASN A 306 -7.07 -20.01 -47.44
CA ASN A 306 -6.93 -18.72 -48.11
C ASN A 306 -5.52 -18.52 -48.69
N GLN A 307 -4.47 -18.94 -47.97
CA GLN A 307 -3.11 -18.93 -48.51
C GLN A 307 -2.97 -19.83 -49.76
N LYS A 308 -3.58 -21.02 -49.74
CA LYS A 308 -3.60 -21.92 -50.91
C LYS A 308 -4.39 -21.31 -52.07
N ILE A 309 -5.56 -20.73 -51.81
CA ILE A 309 -6.37 -20.04 -52.81
C ILE A 309 -5.56 -18.91 -53.46
N ASN A 310 -4.97 -18.02 -52.66
CA ASN A 310 -4.15 -16.92 -53.16
C ASN A 310 -2.95 -17.42 -53.99
N ALA A 311 -2.31 -18.52 -53.58
CA ALA A 311 -1.23 -19.13 -54.33
C ALA A 311 -1.72 -19.69 -55.68
N THR A 312 -2.88 -20.35 -55.69
CA THR A 312 -3.49 -20.86 -56.94
C THR A 312 -3.98 -19.75 -57.86
N GLU A 313 -4.56 -18.69 -57.32
CA GLU A 313 -4.97 -17.49 -58.09
C GLU A 313 -3.75 -16.86 -58.75
N LYS A 314 -2.65 -16.70 -58.02
CA LYS A 314 -1.40 -16.17 -58.58
C LYS A 314 -0.87 -17.03 -59.74
N VAL A 315 -0.90 -18.36 -59.60
CA VAL A 315 -0.50 -19.27 -60.68
C VAL A 315 -1.45 -19.17 -61.88
N LEU A 316 -2.76 -19.03 -61.62
CA LEU A 316 -3.75 -18.85 -62.68
C LEU A 316 -3.52 -17.56 -63.45
N ASP A 317 -3.29 -16.45 -62.75
CA ASP A 317 -2.97 -15.14 -63.34
C ASP A 317 -1.68 -15.20 -64.17
N ASP A 318 -0.63 -15.85 -63.65
CA ASP A 318 0.63 -16.04 -64.38
C ASP A 318 0.40 -16.85 -65.67
N LEU A 319 -0.40 -17.91 -65.62
CA LEU A 319 -0.76 -18.73 -66.80
C LEU A 319 -1.61 -17.96 -67.80
N GLN A 320 -2.62 -17.20 -67.33
CA GLN A 320 -3.43 -16.34 -68.19
C GLN A 320 -2.58 -15.27 -68.86
N GLY A 321 -1.64 -14.66 -68.12
CA GLY A 321 -0.68 -13.71 -68.65
C GLY A 321 0.23 -14.33 -69.72
N GLN A 322 0.73 -15.54 -69.49
CA GLN A 322 1.53 -16.28 -70.48
C GLN A 322 0.71 -16.61 -71.75
N GLU A 323 -0.55 -17.02 -71.59
CA GLU A 323 -1.42 -17.37 -72.73
C GLU A 323 -1.79 -16.12 -73.54
N LEU A 324 -2.06 -14.99 -72.87
CA LEU A 324 -2.27 -13.71 -73.54
C LEU A 324 -1.02 -13.28 -74.32
N GLN A 325 0.18 -13.43 -73.74
CA GLN A 325 1.42 -13.16 -74.46
C GLN A 325 1.60 -14.06 -75.68
N LYS A 326 1.25 -15.35 -75.60
CA LYS A 326 1.30 -16.25 -76.77
C LYS A 326 0.32 -15.82 -77.85
N ARG A 327 -0.90 -15.41 -77.48
CA ARG A 327 -1.89 -14.88 -78.43
C ARG A 327 -1.37 -13.64 -79.14
N ILE A 328 -0.81 -12.68 -78.41
CA ILE A 328 -0.19 -11.48 -79.00
C ILE A 328 0.93 -11.87 -79.97
N ARG A 329 1.84 -12.77 -79.57
CA ARG A 329 2.92 -13.23 -80.47
C ARG A 329 2.40 -13.93 -81.73
N GLU A 330 1.32 -14.71 -81.62
CA GLU A 330 0.74 -15.40 -82.77
C GLU A 330 -0.02 -14.42 -83.69
N GLU A 331 -0.73 -13.44 -83.12
CA GLU A 331 -1.32 -12.32 -83.86
C GLU A 331 -0.23 -11.52 -84.59
N ASP A 332 0.87 -11.16 -83.94
CA ASP A 332 2.03 -10.50 -84.57
C ASP A 332 2.62 -11.36 -85.71
N ARG A 333 2.69 -12.70 -85.54
CA ARG A 333 3.14 -13.62 -86.60
C ARG A 333 2.17 -13.70 -87.77
N ILE A 334 0.86 -13.61 -87.51
CA ILE A 334 -0.15 -13.58 -88.56
C ILE A 334 -0.07 -12.25 -89.32
N GLU A 335 0.06 -11.13 -88.60
CA GLU A 335 0.14 -9.79 -89.18
C GLU A 335 1.41 -9.63 -90.03
N THR A 336 2.57 -10.09 -89.54
CA THR A 336 3.81 -10.12 -90.34
C THR A 336 3.68 -10.99 -91.59
N ARG A 337 3.06 -12.18 -91.49
CA ARG A 337 2.78 -13.02 -92.67
C ARG A 337 1.81 -12.37 -93.66
N LYS A 338 0.85 -11.58 -93.17
CA LYS A 338 -0.10 -10.83 -94.01
C LYS A 338 0.63 -9.70 -94.75
N GLN A 339 1.47 -8.93 -94.05
CA GLN A 339 2.34 -7.92 -94.64
C GLN A 339 3.32 -8.53 -95.67
N GLU A 340 3.90 -9.71 -95.40
CA GLU A 340 4.73 -10.42 -96.37
C GLU A 340 3.95 -10.90 -97.61
N LYS A 341 2.68 -11.30 -97.46
CA LYS A 341 1.83 -11.66 -98.59
C LYS A 341 1.45 -10.43 -99.41
N GLU A 342 1.07 -9.34 -98.76
CA GLU A 342 0.74 -8.07 -99.43
C GLU A 342 1.95 -7.52 -100.20
N THR A 343 3.15 -7.53 -99.60
CA THR A 343 4.39 -7.14 -100.29
C THR A 343 4.72 -8.07 -101.47
N ARG A 344 4.51 -9.39 -101.34
CA ARG A 344 4.67 -10.33 -102.46
C ARG A 344 3.63 -10.13 -103.57
N GLU A 345 2.39 -9.78 -103.25
CA GLU A 345 1.37 -9.45 -104.25
C GLU A 345 1.71 -8.16 -104.98
N VAL A 346 2.16 -7.13 -104.26
CA VAL A 346 2.66 -5.88 -104.85
C VAL A 346 3.85 -6.19 -105.76
N GLU A 347 4.81 -7.01 -105.34
CA GLU A 347 5.92 -7.44 -106.20
C GLU A 347 5.47 -8.20 -107.44
N LYS A 348 4.48 -9.11 -107.33
CA LYS A 348 3.94 -9.84 -108.48
C LYS A 348 3.26 -8.90 -109.47
N LYS A 349 2.47 -7.92 -108.99
CA LYS A 349 1.85 -6.89 -109.82
C LYS A 349 2.92 -6.03 -110.51
N VAL A 350 3.98 -5.65 -109.81
CA VAL A 350 5.14 -4.92 -110.38
C VAL A 350 5.86 -5.75 -111.45
N ARG A 351 6.05 -7.07 -111.23
CA ARG A 351 6.66 -7.95 -112.24
C ARG A 351 5.75 -8.17 -113.45
N ALA A 352 4.44 -8.29 -113.27
CA ALA A 352 3.49 -8.39 -114.37
C ALA A 352 3.50 -7.11 -115.22
N ALA A 353 3.46 -5.93 -114.58
CA ALA A 353 3.60 -4.64 -115.26
C ALA A 353 4.93 -4.54 -116.03
N ARG A 354 6.05 -5.00 -115.46
CA ARG A 354 7.34 -5.06 -116.19
C ARG A 354 7.31 -5.99 -117.40
N ARG A 355 6.57 -7.10 -117.36
CA ARG A 355 6.42 -8.00 -118.51
C ARG A 355 5.55 -7.37 -119.60
N GLU A 356 4.49 -6.66 -119.24
CA GLU A 356 3.68 -5.91 -120.21
C GLU A 356 4.50 -4.81 -120.88
N VAL A 357 5.30 -4.07 -120.12
CA VAL A 357 6.25 -3.08 -120.68
C VAL A 357 7.25 -3.77 -121.61
N GLY A 358 7.84 -4.91 -121.21
CA GLY A 358 8.76 -5.66 -122.06
C GLY A 358 8.10 -6.23 -123.34
N VAL A 359 6.82 -6.62 -123.29
CA VAL A 359 6.07 -7.05 -124.48
C VAL A 359 5.83 -5.87 -125.42
N LEU A 360 5.53 -4.69 -124.89
CA LEU A 360 5.40 -3.46 -125.70
C LEU A 360 6.73 -3.06 -126.34
N GLU A 361 7.85 -3.20 -125.63
CA GLU A 361 9.19 -2.95 -126.18
C GLU A 361 9.54 -3.96 -127.29
N ILE A 362 9.21 -5.24 -127.14
CA ILE A 362 9.40 -6.25 -128.19
C ILE A 362 8.48 -6.00 -129.38
N GLN A 363 7.22 -5.60 -129.16
CA GLN A 363 6.31 -5.22 -130.25
C GLN A 363 6.83 -3.98 -130.99
N HIS A 364 7.36 -2.99 -130.27
CA HIS A 364 7.97 -1.81 -130.87
C HIS A 364 9.22 -2.18 -131.69
N TRP A 365 10.08 -3.04 -131.17
CA TRP A 365 11.27 -3.54 -131.87
C TRP A 365 10.92 -4.35 -133.13
N ILE A 366 9.91 -5.22 -133.07
CA ILE A 366 9.42 -5.96 -134.25
C ILE A 366 8.83 -5.00 -135.29
N TRP A 367 8.13 -3.96 -134.86
CA TRP A 367 7.55 -2.96 -135.75
C TRP A 367 8.64 -2.14 -136.45
N GLU A 368 9.68 -1.71 -135.74
CA GLU A 368 10.85 -1.04 -136.33
C GLU A 368 11.60 -1.93 -137.32
N LYS A 369 11.77 -3.23 -136.99
CA LYS A 369 12.48 -4.17 -137.86
C LYS A 369 11.71 -4.47 -139.16
N LYS A 370 10.38 -4.53 -139.08
CA LYS A 370 9.51 -4.75 -140.25
C LYS A 370 9.47 -3.51 -141.17
N TYR A 371 9.51 -2.30 -140.59
CA TYR A 371 9.62 -1.06 -141.36
C TYR A 371 11.00 -0.92 -142.04
N ALA A 372 12.07 -1.39 -141.40
CA ALA A 372 13.41 -1.39 -141.99
C ALA A 372 13.54 -2.37 -143.19
N GLU A 373 12.84 -3.49 -143.17
CA GLU A 373 12.84 -4.48 -144.27
C GLU A 373 11.95 -4.08 -145.46
N GLU A 374 10.91 -3.26 -145.25
CA GLU A 374 10.06 -2.73 -146.33
C GLU A 374 10.68 -1.49 -147.02
N ALA A 375 11.63 -0.79 -146.40
CA ALA A 375 12.35 0.36 -146.99
C ALA A 375 13.57 -0.03 -147.85
N ALA A 376 13.89 -1.33 -147.98
CA ALA A 376 14.99 -1.85 -148.80
C ALA A 376 14.54 -2.53 -150.11
N ARG A 377 13.26 -2.38 -150.49
CA ARG A 377 12.76 -2.51 -151.86
C ARG A 377 12.87 -1.19 -152.59
#